data_AF-A0A364N2I9-F1
#
_entry.id   AF-A0A364N2I9-F1
#
_cell.length_a   1.000
_cell.length_b   1.000
_cell.length_c   1.000
_cell.angle_alpha   90.00
_cell.angle_beta   90.00
_cell.angle_gamma   90.00
#
_symmetry.space_group_name_H-M   'P 1'
#
loop_
_entity.id
_entity.type
_entity.pdbx_description
1 polymer ?
#
loop_
_entity_poly.entity_id
_entity_poly.type
_entity_poly.pdbx_seq_one_letter_code
_entity_poly.pdbx_strand_id
1 'polypeptide(L)'
;MNAADNGRWVEFPREIFNAFYCCIAFSHHAYQWATILIVKVAQVEKEVDIPVELVEPWVWMQRHFGCASEAGNDTSNVVLKFDTEANYTYMINTGMSPEAQSGEEAFARIFYDVEMIGVRIYRDMVHAIVDFSRGDTAACAKQVARVTSELRVIMGTYMDNMHDKESCAIR
;
A
#
# COMPACT_ATOMS: atom_id res chain seq x y z
N MET A 1 -6.43 19.33 11.27
CA MET A 1 -7.38 18.22 11.52
C MET A 1 -8.83 18.68 11.37
N ASN A 2 -9.30 19.71 12.09
CA ASN A 2 -10.71 20.18 12.02
C ASN A 2 -11.24 20.46 10.60
N ALA A 3 -10.43 20.99 9.67
CA ALA A 3 -10.84 21.13 8.25
C ALA A 3 -11.03 19.77 7.54
N ALA A 4 -10.09 18.83 7.73
CA ALA A 4 -10.15 17.47 7.17
C ALA A 4 -11.35 16.67 7.73
N ASP A 5 -11.60 16.78 9.05
CA ASP A 5 -12.73 16.12 9.71
C ASP A 5 -14.09 16.60 9.18
N ASN A 6 -14.16 17.87 8.77
CA ASN A 6 -15.34 18.46 8.15
C ASN A 6 -15.39 18.24 6.62
N GLY A 7 -14.48 17.43 6.06
CA GLY A 7 -14.38 17.18 4.62
C GLY A 7 -14.01 18.42 3.79
N ARG A 8 -13.44 19.46 4.40
CA ARG A 8 -13.03 20.71 3.72
C ARG A 8 -11.67 20.55 3.03
N TRP A 9 -11.64 19.76 1.96
CA TRP A 9 -10.44 19.46 1.18
C TRP A 9 -9.87 20.64 0.38
N VAL A 10 -10.58 21.77 0.32
CA VAL A 10 -10.06 23.01 -0.30
C VAL A 10 -9.01 23.68 0.60
N GLU A 11 -9.22 23.66 1.92
CA GLU A 11 -8.30 24.25 2.91
C GLU A 11 -7.13 23.31 3.22
N PHE A 12 -7.38 22.01 3.11
CA PHE A 12 -6.38 20.97 3.35
C PHE A 12 -6.56 19.86 2.32
N PRO A 13 -5.82 19.91 1.20
CA PRO A 13 -6.01 18.97 0.11
C PRO A 13 -5.79 17.52 0.53
N ARG A 14 -6.55 16.61 -0.09
CA ARG A 14 -6.57 15.20 0.29
C ARG A 14 -5.21 14.55 0.08
N GLU A 15 -4.53 14.92 -0.99
CA GLU A 15 -3.18 14.49 -1.32
C GLU A 15 -2.17 14.88 -0.23
N ILE A 16 -2.30 16.08 0.34
CA ILE A 16 -1.44 16.54 1.44
C ILE A 16 -1.74 15.74 2.71
N PHE A 17 -3.01 15.46 2.98
CA PHE A 17 -3.40 14.62 4.11
C PHE A 17 -2.89 13.18 3.97
N ASN A 18 -3.04 12.60 2.78
CA ASN A 18 -2.55 11.26 2.47
C ASN A 18 -1.03 11.20 2.58
N ALA A 19 -0.30 12.19 2.06
CA ALA A 19 1.14 12.28 2.20
C ALA A 19 1.56 12.33 3.68
N PHE A 20 0.87 13.14 4.50
CA PHE A 20 1.12 13.18 5.93
C PHE A 20 0.84 11.82 6.61
N TYR A 21 -0.26 11.15 6.27
CA TYR A 21 -0.56 9.79 6.74
C TYR A 21 0.55 8.81 6.36
N CYS A 22 0.99 8.80 5.10
CA CYS A 22 2.07 7.93 4.62
C CYS A 22 3.38 8.17 5.38
N CYS A 23 3.75 9.44 5.63
CA CYS A 23 4.96 9.77 6.36
C CYS A 23 4.93 9.25 7.81
N ILE A 24 3.81 9.44 8.52
CA ILE A 24 3.66 8.93 9.89
C ILE A 24 3.66 7.39 9.89
N ALA A 25 2.85 6.78 9.02
CA ALA A 25 2.76 5.32 8.89
C ALA A 25 4.12 4.66 8.63
N PHE A 26 4.87 5.21 7.66
CA PHE A 26 6.16 4.64 7.30
C PHE A 26 7.23 4.94 8.34
N SER A 27 7.15 6.05 9.08
CA SER A 27 8.04 6.29 10.21
C SER A 27 7.83 5.24 11.30
N HIS A 28 6.59 4.90 11.65
CA HIS A 28 6.29 3.80 12.58
C HIS A 28 6.89 2.47 12.08
N HIS A 29 6.70 2.15 10.79
CA HIS A 29 7.30 0.97 10.17
C HIS A 29 8.83 0.96 10.33
N ALA A 30 9.48 2.08 10.03
CA ALA A 30 10.94 2.18 10.10
C ALA A 30 11.48 2.09 11.52
N TYR A 31 10.79 2.64 12.53
CA TYR A 31 11.16 2.48 13.93
C TYR A 31 11.06 1.02 14.38
N GLN A 32 9.99 0.32 14.02
CA GLN A 32 9.75 -1.05 14.45
C GLN A 32 10.58 -2.09 13.68
N TRP A 33 10.76 -1.90 12.38
CA TRP A 33 11.26 -2.94 11.47
C TRP A 33 12.41 -2.50 10.56
N ALA A 34 12.93 -1.28 10.74
CA ALA A 34 13.90 -0.63 9.85
C ALA A 34 13.38 -0.46 8.41
N THR A 35 14.27 -0.08 7.49
CA THR A 35 13.93 0.13 6.09
C THR A 35 13.90 -1.19 5.32
N ILE A 36 13.01 -1.34 4.35
CA ILE A 36 12.87 -2.56 3.52
C ILE A 36 14.00 -2.60 2.50
N LEU A 37 14.81 -3.65 2.32
CA LEU A 37 14.79 -5.01 2.89
C LEU A 37 15.80 -5.19 4.05
N ILE A 38 16.29 -4.10 4.65
CA ILE A 38 17.39 -4.09 5.61
C ILE A 38 16.87 -4.44 7.01
N VAL A 39 16.49 -5.71 7.21
CA VAL A 39 15.97 -6.22 8.49
C VAL A 39 17.04 -7.02 9.23
N LYS A 40 18.25 -6.46 9.42
CA LYS A 40 19.33 -7.22 10.09
C LYS A 40 19.30 -7.08 11.63
N VAL A 41 18.67 -6.03 12.17
CA VAL A 41 18.71 -5.72 13.61
C VAL A 41 17.32 -5.50 14.22
N ALA A 42 16.34 -5.06 13.43
CA ALA A 42 15.02 -4.67 13.95
C ALA A 42 14.19 -5.83 14.57
N GLN A 43 14.61 -7.08 14.40
CA GLN A 43 13.98 -8.25 15.03
C GLN A 43 14.61 -8.64 16.39
N VAL A 44 15.70 -7.97 16.81
CA VAL A 44 16.35 -8.25 18.10
C VAL A 44 15.68 -7.47 19.23
N GLU A 45 15.25 -6.25 18.95
CA GLU A 45 14.52 -5.40 19.89
C GLU A 45 13.08 -5.91 20.04
N LYS A 46 12.67 -6.18 21.28
CA LYS A 46 11.32 -6.68 21.58
C LYS A 46 10.31 -5.56 21.81
N GLU A 47 10.82 -4.38 22.15
CA GLU A 47 10.05 -3.17 22.44
C GLU A 47 10.82 -2.00 21.84
N VAL A 48 10.11 -1.12 21.15
CA VAL A 48 10.66 0.10 20.54
C VAL A 48 9.90 1.28 21.10
N ASP A 49 10.60 2.18 21.77
CA ASP A 49 10.02 3.43 22.26
C ASP A 49 9.85 4.41 21.08
N ILE A 50 8.64 4.45 20.53
CA ILE A 50 8.30 5.37 19.44
C ILE A 50 8.06 6.77 20.01
N PRO A 51 8.66 7.84 19.44
CA PRO A 51 8.45 9.20 19.89
C PRO A 51 6.97 9.61 19.91
N VAL A 52 6.59 10.42 20.90
CA VAL A 52 5.20 10.89 21.08
C VAL A 52 4.68 11.63 19.85
N GLU A 53 5.57 12.32 19.15
CA GLU A 53 5.32 13.04 17.90
C GLU A 53 4.88 12.13 16.75
N LEU A 54 5.18 10.83 16.83
CA LEU A 54 4.67 9.82 15.91
C LEU A 54 3.47 9.09 16.51
N VAL A 55 3.46 8.81 17.82
CA VAL A 55 2.37 8.08 18.48
C VAL A 55 1.06 8.87 18.45
N GLU A 56 1.05 10.13 18.88
CA GLU A 56 -0.19 10.90 19.00
C GLU A 56 -0.89 11.14 17.66
N PRO A 57 -0.20 11.58 16.58
CA PRO A 57 -0.85 11.74 15.29
C PRO A 57 -1.35 10.41 14.74
N TRP A 58 -0.61 9.31 14.97
CA TRP A 58 -1.00 8.00 14.50
C TRP A 58 -2.28 7.49 15.16
N VAL A 59 -2.36 7.57 16.49
CA VAL A 59 -3.58 7.20 17.24
C VAL A 59 -4.79 8.00 16.76
N TRP A 60 -4.60 9.28 16.47
CA TRP A 60 -5.66 10.10 15.90
C TRP A 60 -6.06 9.64 14.49
N MET A 61 -5.08 9.36 13.61
CA MET A 61 -5.33 8.88 12.24
C MET A 61 -6.04 7.53 12.22
N GLN A 62 -5.64 6.59 13.08
CA GLN A 62 -6.29 5.28 13.24
C GLN A 62 -7.78 5.45 13.56
N ARG A 63 -8.13 6.39 14.45
CA ARG A 63 -9.53 6.72 14.76
C ARG A 63 -10.25 7.37 13.59
N HIS A 64 -9.60 8.30 12.89
CA HIS A 64 -10.18 9.01 11.74
C HIS A 64 -10.49 8.04 10.59
N PHE A 65 -9.55 7.15 10.25
CA PHE A 65 -9.69 6.21 9.14
C PHE A 65 -10.35 4.87 9.53
N GLY A 66 -10.58 4.62 10.83
CA GLY A 66 -11.10 3.33 11.31
C GLY A 66 -10.13 2.17 11.05
N CYS A 67 -8.82 2.42 11.06
CA CYS A 67 -7.79 1.43 10.81
C CYS A 67 -7.04 1.12 12.11
N ALA A 68 -6.88 -0.17 12.43
CA ALA A 68 -6.15 -0.61 13.62
C ALA A 68 -4.68 -0.98 13.33
N SER A 69 -4.18 -0.75 12.11
CA SER A 69 -2.80 -1.10 11.76
C SER A 69 -1.80 -0.26 12.55
N GLU A 70 -0.72 -0.88 12.99
CA GLU A 70 0.34 -0.22 13.77
C GLU A 70 1.24 0.68 12.92
N ALA A 71 1.32 0.44 11.60
CA ALA A 71 2.26 1.14 10.73
C ALA A 71 1.75 1.33 9.30
N GLY A 72 0.43 1.52 9.13
CA GLY A 72 -0.19 1.74 7.81
C GLY A 72 -0.55 0.47 7.06
N ASN A 73 -0.77 0.59 5.76
CA ASN A 73 -1.20 -0.51 4.90
C ASN A 73 -0.50 -0.41 3.54
N ASP A 74 -0.77 -1.35 2.65
CA ASP A 74 -0.14 -1.37 1.32
C ASP A 74 -0.43 -0.11 0.52
N THR A 75 -1.60 0.51 0.68
CA THR A 75 -1.88 1.80 0.02
C THR A 75 -0.91 2.88 0.49
N SER A 76 -0.72 3.05 1.80
CA SER A 76 0.16 4.10 2.33
C SER A 76 1.65 3.78 2.19
N ASN A 77 2.00 2.52 2.35
CA ASN A 77 3.39 2.06 2.40
C ASN A 77 3.92 1.60 1.05
N VAL A 78 3.08 1.44 0.04
CA VAL A 78 3.49 1.02 -1.30
C VAL A 78 2.84 1.90 -2.36
N VAL A 79 1.51 1.86 -2.50
CA VAL A 79 0.83 2.41 -3.69
C VAL A 79 1.08 3.91 -3.82
N LEU A 80 0.96 4.66 -2.72
CA LEU A 80 1.16 6.11 -2.71
C LEU A 80 2.62 6.55 -2.81
N LYS A 81 3.57 5.62 -2.99
CA LYS A 81 4.95 5.93 -3.35
C LYS A 81 5.16 6.11 -4.86
N PHE A 82 4.16 5.75 -5.65
CA PHE A 82 4.17 5.94 -7.10
C PHE A 82 3.36 7.18 -7.48
N ASP A 83 3.84 7.90 -8.48
CA ASP A 83 3.07 8.99 -9.07
C ASP A 83 1.99 8.47 -10.04
N THR A 84 1.25 9.38 -10.65
CA THR A 84 0.18 9.05 -11.61
C THR A 84 0.69 8.41 -12.91
N GLU A 85 1.98 8.52 -13.19
CA GLU A 85 2.66 7.90 -14.33
C GLU A 85 3.30 6.56 -13.94
N ALA A 86 3.06 6.10 -12.71
CA ALA A 86 3.67 4.92 -12.11
C ALA A 86 5.19 5.01 -11.93
N ASN A 87 5.77 6.21 -11.83
CA ASN A 87 7.16 6.35 -11.43
C ASN A 87 7.30 6.22 -9.91
N TYR A 88 8.34 5.54 -9.46
CA TYR A 88 8.64 5.42 -8.03
C TYR A 88 9.27 6.72 -7.53
N THR A 89 8.54 7.50 -6.73
CA THR A 89 8.93 8.87 -6.37
C THR A 89 9.35 9.06 -4.92
N TYR A 90 8.85 8.20 -4.02
CA TYR A 90 9.12 8.31 -2.58
C TYR A 90 9.91 7.09 -2.07
N MET A 91 11.20 7.12 -2.34
CA MET A 91 12.18 6.11 -1.87
C MET A 91 12.53 6.33 -0.40
N ILE A 92 12.71 5.24 0.34
CA ILE A 92 13.08 5.27 1.76
C ILE A 92 14.55 5.02 1.99
N ASN A 93 15.17 4.10 1.24
CA ASN A 93 16.59 3.80 1.35
C ASN A 93 17.48 4.86 0.70
N THR A 94 17.07 6.13 0.78
CA THR A 94 17.89 7.26 0.40
C THR A 94 19.24 7.19 1.13
N GLY A 95 20.34 7.32 0.39
CA GLY A 95 21.70 7.21 0.93
C GLY A 95 22.22 5.78 1.11
N MET A 96 21.42 4.73 0.88
CA MET A 96 21.89 3.34 0.85
C MET A 96 22.51 2.97 -0.51
N SER A 97 23.06 1.76 -0.62
CA SER A 97 23.68 1.31 -1.87
C SER A 97 22.66 1.21 -3.03
N PRO A 98 23.09 1.35 -4.29
CA PRO A 98 22.22 1.21 -5.45
C PRO A 98 21.47 -0.13 -5.47
N GLU A 99 22.08 -1.21 -4.99
CA GLU A 99 21.45 -2.52 -4.91
C GLU A 99 20.29 -2.54 -3.90
N ALA A 100 20.43 -1.86 -2.75
CA ALA A 100 19.36 -1.74 -1.77
C ALA A 100 18.19 -0.91 -2.30
N GLN A 101 18.49 0.20 -3.00
CA GLN A 101 17.48 1.07 -3.61
C GLN A 101 16.74 0.35 -4.75
N SER A 102 17.47 -0.36 -5.62
CA SER A 102 16.88 -1.17 -6.69
C SER A 102 16.01 -2.30 -6.11
N GLY A 103 16.47 -2.95 -5.04
CA GLY A 103 15.69 -3.97 -4.34
C GLY A 103 14.39 -3.42 -3.72
N GLU A 104 14.44 -2.23 -3.12
CA GLU A 104 13.26 -1.52 -2.61
C GLU A 104 12.25 -1.21 -3.72
N GLU A 105 12.71 -0.62 -4.82
CA GLU A 105 11.82 -0.29 -5.94
C GLU A 105 11.21 -1.56 -6.54
N ALA A 106 12.01 -2.59 -6.80
CA ALA A 106 11.52 -3.86 -7.33
C ALA A 106 10.45 -4.48 -6.41
N PHE A 107 10.70 -4.46 -5.10
CA PHE A 107 9.73 -4.90 -4.10
C PHE A 107 8.44 -4.07 -4.19
N ALA A 108 8.53 -2.74 -4.14
CA ALA A 108 7.37 -1.86 -4.18
C ALA A 108 6.57 -2.02 -5.49
N ARG A 109 7.26 -2.22 -6.62
CA ARG A 109 6.67 -2.39 -7.95
C ARG A 109 5.75 -3.61 -8.01
N ILE A 110 6.20 -4.75 -7.47
CA ILE A 110 5.40 -5.99 -7.47
C ILE A 110 4.03 -5.75 -6.81
N PHE A 111 4.02 -5.13 -5.63
CA PHE A 111 2.79 -4.85 -4.90
C PHE A 111 1.95 -3.75 -5.57
N TYR A 112 2.59 -2.72 -6.14
CA TYR A 112 1.88 -1.69 -6.91
C TYR A 112 1.12 -2.30 -8.09
N ASP A 113 1.76 -3.13 -8.90
CA ASP A 113 1.15 -3.74 -10.07
C ASP A 113 -0.02 -4.66 -9.67
N VAL A 114 0.17 -5.45 -8.60
CA VAL A 114 -0.88 -6.31 -8.04
C VAL A 114 -2.10 -5.48 -7.60
N GLU A 115 -1.90 -4.40 -6.85
CA GLU A 115 -3.01 -3.56 -6.37
C GLU A 115 -3.73 -2.85 -7.51
N MET A 116 -2.99 -2.33 -8.50
CA MET A 116 -3.58 -1.64 -9.65
C MET A 116 -4.43 -2.56 -10.53
N ILE A 117 -4.03 -3.82 -10.70
CA ILE A 117 -4.86 -4.84 -11.37
C ILE A 117 -6.04 -5.25 -10.46
N GLY A 118 -5.78 -5.39 -9.16
CA GLY A 118 -6.72 -5.77 -8.11
C GLY A 118 -7.97 -4.89 -8.01
N VAL A 119 -7.89 -3.61 -8.39
CA VAL A 119 -9.04 -2.68 -8.42
C VAL A 119 -10.26 -3.29 -9.14
N ARG A 120 -10.04 -4.03 -10.23
CA ARG A 120 -11.14 -4.66 -10.99
C ARG A 120 -11.81 -5.78 -10.19
N ILE A 121 -11.02 -6.55 -9.45
CA ILE A 121 -11.54 -7.61 -8.57
C ILE A 121 -12.41 -7.01 -7.48
N TYR A 122 -11.93 -5.98 -6.79
CA TYR A 122 -12.71 -5.31 -5.73
C TYR A 122 -14.05 -4.78 -6.26
N ARG A 123 -14.03 -4.16 -7.46
CA ARG A 123 -15.26 -3.68 -8.11
C ARG A 123 -16.22 -4.83 -8.42
N ASP A 124 -15.73 -5.92 -9.00
CA ASP A 124 -16.56 -7.05 -9.40
C ASP A 124 -17.11 -7.81 -8.17
N MET A 125 -16.37 -7.85 -7.05
CA MET A 125 -16.88 -8.34 -5.76
C MET A 125 -18.05 -7.51 -5.25
N VAL A 126 -17.96 -6.17 -5.30
CA VAL A 126 -19.07 -5.29 -4.90
C VAL A 126 -20.29 -5.54 -5.79
N HIS A 127 -20.11 -5.65 -7.10
CA HIS A 127 -21.22 -5.98 -8.00
C HIS A 127 -21.83 -7.35 -7.69
N ALA A 128 -21.02 -8.38 -7.39
CA ALA A 128 -21.51 -9.69 -7.02
C ALA A 128 -22.42 -9.63 -5.77
N ILE A 129 -22.00 -8.87 -4.75
CA ILE A 129 -22.79 -8.67 -3.51
C ILE A 129 -24.12 -7.99 -3.82
N VAL A 130 -24.10 -6.93 -4.64
CA VAL A 130 -25.32 -6.20 -5.04
C VAL A 130 -26.26 -7.10 -5.83
N ASP A 131 -25.77 -7.82 -6.84
CA ASP A 131 -26.56 -8.71 -7.68
C ASP A 131 -27.17 -9.85 -6.85
N PHE A 132 -26.39 -10.43 -5.93
CA PHE A 132 -26.86 -11.42 -4.97
C PHE A 132 -27.99 -10.88 -4.07
N SER A 133 -27.82 -9.67 -3.52
CA SER A 133 -28.83 -9.03 -2.66
C SER A 133 -30.17 -8.78 -3.36
N ARG A 134 -30.15 -8.65 -4.69
CA ARG A 134 -31.33 -8.45 -5.54
C ARG A 134 -31.97 -9.76 -6.00
N GLY A 135 -31.37 -10.91 -5.67
CA GLY A 135 -31.81 -12.23 -6.12
C GLY A 135 -31.44 -12.54 -7.58
N ASP A 136 -30.61 -11.71 -8.23
CA ASP A 136 -30.14 -11.96 -9.59
C ASP A 136 -28.90 -12.88 -9.55
N THR A 137 -29.18 -14.17 -9.42
CA THR A 137 -28.15 -15.21 -9.32
C THR A 137 -27.31 -15.35 -10.59
N ALA A 138 -27.88 -15.06 -11.75
CA ALA A 138 -27.18 -15.14 -13.03
C ALA A 138 -26.17 -14.00 -13.17
N ALA A 139 -26.54 -12.77 -12.83
CA ALA A 139 -25.62 -11.64 -12.81
C ALA A 139 -24.51 -11.85 -11.76
N CYS A 140 -24.88 -12.27 -10.55
CA CYS A 140 -23.91 -12.59 -9.48
C CYS A 140 -22.87 -13.63 -9.95
N ALA A 141 -23.30 -14.76 -10.52
CA ALA A 141 -22.40 -15.80 -11.02
C ALA A 141 -21.43 -15.27 -12.09
N LYS A 142 -21.90 -14.35 -12.96
CA LYS A 142 -21.04 -13.70 -13.94
C LYS A 142 -19.95 -12.84 -13.30
N GLN A 143 -20.27 -12.10 -12.24
CA GLN A 143 -19.26 -11.30 -11.52
C GLN A 143 -18.24 -12.20 -10.81
N VAL A 144 -18.69 -13.27 -10.16
CA VAL A 144 -17.79 -14.24 -9.50
C VAL A 144 -16.86 -14.93 -10.50
N ALA A 145 -17.38 -15.27 -11.69
CA ALA A 145 -16.55 -15.82 -12.77
C ALA A 145 -15.46 -14.83 -13.22
N ARG A 146 -15.78 -13.53 -13.31
CA ARG A 146 -14.81 -12.47 -13.63
C ARG A 146 -13.75 -12.31 -12.55
N VAL A 147 -14.15 -12.30 -11.28
CA VAL A 147 -13.21 -12.30 -10.14
C VAL A 147 -12.22 -13.46 -10.26
N THR A 148 -12.71 -14.66 -10.59
CA THR A 148 -11.86 -15.84 -10.77
C THR A 148 -10.86 -15.67 -11.94
N SER A 149 -11.29 -15.10 -13.07
CA SER A 149 -10.38 -14.86 -14.19
C SER A 149 -9.32 -13.80 -13.88
N GLU A 150 -9.71 -12.69 -13.25
CA GLU A 150 -8.79 -11.60 -12.91
C GLU A 150 -7.79 -12.06 -11.83
N LEU A 151 -8.22 -12.88 -10.87
CA LEU A 151 -7.32 -13.43 -9.85
C LEU A 151 -6.20 -14.29 -10.47
N ARG A 152 -6.49 -15.05 -11.53
CA ARG A 152 -5.46 -15.81 -12.25
C ARG A 152 -4.43 -14.90 -12.92
N VAL A 153 -4.88 -13.78 -13.49
CA VAL A 153 -3.99 -12.79 -14.11
C VAL A 153 -3.07 -12.20 -13.04
N ILE A 154 -3.62 -11.74 -11.91
CA ILE A 154 -2.84 -11.17 -10.81
C ILE A 154 -1.81 -12.16 -10.27
N MET A 155 -2.21 -13.40 -10.02
CA MET A 155 -1.29 -14.42 -9.53
C MET A 155 -0.17 -14.72 -10.54
N GLY A 156 -0.47 -14.69 -11.84
CA GLY A 156 0.54 -14.78 -12.90
C GLY A 156 1.53 -13.62 -12.82
N THR A 157 1.04 -12.38 -12.87
CA THR A 157 1.88 -11.17 -12.77
C THR A 157 2.75 -11.15 -11.51
N TYR A 158 2.18 -11.53 -10.37
CA TYR A 158 2.93 -11.62 -9.11
C TYR A 158 4.08 -12.63 -9.19
N MET A 159 3.81 -13.84 -9.71
CA MET A 159 4.83 -14.88 -9.81
C MET A 159 5.90 -14.51 -10.83
N ASP A 160 5.51 -13.97 -11.99
CA ASP A 160 6.44 -13.52 -13.03
C ASP A 160 7.37 -12.43 -12.47
N ASN A 161 6.81 -11.39 -11.84
CA ASN A 161 7.61 -10.28 -11.31
C ASN A 161 8.45 -10.66 -10.06
N MET A 162 8.02 -11.66 -9.27
CA MET A 162 8.81 -12.16 -8.13
C MET A 162 9.99 -13.03 -8.58
N HIS A 163 9.81 -13.78 -9.67
CA HIS A 163 10.80 -14.75 -10.17
C HIS A 163 11.71 -14.23 -11.29
N ASP A 164 11.32 -13.18 -12.02
CA ASP A 164 12.16 -12.53 -13.03
C ASP A 164 13.31 -11.72 -12.38
N LYS A 165 14.27 -12.47 -11.85
CA LYS A 165 15.63 -12.03 -11.62
C LYS A 165 16.46 -12.39 -12.86
N GLU A 166 16.49 -11.55 -13.88
CA GLU A 166 17.66 -11.47 -14.79
C GLU A 166 17.72 -10.29 -15.78
N SER A 167 16.91 -9.22 -15.64
CA SER A 167 16.97 -8.10 -16.61
C SER A 167 16.87 -6.70 -15.99
N CYS A 168 17.65 -6.43 -14.94
CA CYS A 168 18.12 -5.07 -14.70
C CYS A 168 19.64 -5.09 -14.46
N ALA A 169 20.36 -5.63 -15.45
CA ALA A 169 21.74 -5.23 -15.66
C ALA A 169 21.71 -3.80 -16.21
N ILE A 170 22.20 -2.86 -15.40
CA ILE A 170 22.92 -1.65 -15.78
C ILE A 170 22.40 -0.94 -17.05
N ARG A 171 21.74 0.20 -16.87
CA ARG A 171 21.88 1.34 -17.79
C ARG A 171 22.14 2.60 -17.01
#